data_AF-A0A4Q6BUI6-F1
#
_entry.id   AF-A0A4Q6BUI6-F1
#
_cell.length_a   1.000
_cell.length_b   1.000
_cell.length_c   1.000
_cell.angle_alpha   90.00
_cell.angle_beta   90.00
_cell.angle_gamma   90.00
#
_symmetry.space_group_name_H-M   'P 1'
#
loop_
_entity.id
_entity.type
_entity.pdbx_description
1 polymer ?
#
loop_
_entity_poly.entity_id
_entity_poly.type
_entity_poly.pdbx_seq_one_letter_code
_entity_poly.pdbx_strand_id
1 'polypeptide(L)'
;LEKAGRVADFIELGELMCRDALERRESCGGHYREEYQEDGEAKRDDENFSHVAAWEWNGTGKVQTRHIEQLKFDNIKLATRSYK
;
A
#
# COMPACT_ATOMS: atom_id res chain seq x y z
N LEU A 1 -5.64 -13.36 -28.83
CA LEU A 1 -6.46 -12.39 -28.07
C LEU A 1 -6.23 -12.52 -26.57
N GLU A 2 -6.27 -13.73 -25.99
CA GLU A 2 -6.00 -13.96 -24.55
C GLU A 2 -4.75 -13.27 -23.99
N LYS A 3 -3.60 -13.39 -24.68
CA LYS A 3 -2.35 -12.74 -24.24
C LYS A 3 -2.45 -11.22 -24.18
N ALA A 4 -3.18 -10.60 -25.13
CA ALA A 4 -3.38 -9.16 -25.15
C ALA A 4 -4.26 -8.70 -23.97
N GLY A 5 -5.30 -9.49 -23.64
CA GLY A 5 -6.11 -9.26 -22.44
C GLY A 5 -5.28 -9.30 -21.16
N ARG A 6 -4.44 -10.32 -20.98
CA ARG A 6 -3.55 -10.42 -19.80
C ARG A 6 -2.58 -9.24 -19.67
N VAL A 7 -2.05 -8.74 -20.80
CA VAL A 7 -1.18 -7.55 -20.78
C VAL A 7 -1.96 -6.33 -20.33
N ALA A 8 -3.21 -6.16 -20.79
CA ALA A 8 -4.08 -5.08 -20.31
C ALA A 8 -4.34 -5.19 -18.80
N ASP A 9 -4.64 -6.39 -18.29
CA ASP A 9 -4.84 -6.63 -16.85
C ASP A 9 -3.61 -6.27 -16.02
N PHE A 10 -2.40 -6.63 -16.48
CA PHE A 10 -1.16 -6.28 -15.78
C PHE A 10 -0.87 -4.78 -15.77
N ILE A 11 -1.23 -4.06 -16.84
CA ILE A 11 -1.08 -2.61 -16.89
C ILE A 11 -2.06 -1.94 -15.92
N GLU A 12 -3.32 -2.38 -15.88
CA GLU A 12 -4.32 -1.87 -14.93
C GLU A 12 -3.91 -2.12 -13.48
N LEU A 13 -3.46 -3.35 -13.16
CA LEU A 13 -2.94 -3.69 -11.84
C LEU A 13 -1.68 -2.87 -11.49
N GLY A 14 -0.76 -2.72 -12.42
CA GLY A 14 0.47 -1.95 -12.20
C GLY A 14 0.21 -0.48 -11.91
N GLU A 15 -0.73 0.15 -12.63
CA GLU A 15 -1.15 1.52 -12.35
C GLU A 15 -1.76 1.63 -10.93
N LEU A 16 -2.61 0.68 -10.56
CA LEU A 16 -3.24 0.65 -9.24
C LEU A 16 -2.21 0.50 -8.12
N MET A 17 -1.21 -0.37 -8.30
CA MET A 17 -0.10 -0.55 -7.36
C MET A 17 0.70 0.75 -7.19
N CYS A 18 1.01 1.46 -8.27
CA CYS A 18 1.69 2.75 -8.21
C CYS A 18 0.86 3.80 -7.45
N ARG A 19 -0.46 3.82 -7.67
CA ARG A 19 -1.36 4.74 -6.97
C ARG A 19 -1.46 4.44 -5.47
N ASP A 20 -1.58 3.17 -5.10
CA ASP A 20 -1.60 2.79 -3.68
C ASP A 20 -0.28 3.12 -2.98
N ALA A 21 0.85 2.85 -3.66
CA ALA A 21 2.18 3.19 -3.16
C ALA A 21 2.37 4.71 -2.96
N LEU A 22 1.83 5.53 -3.86
CA LEU A 22 1.86 7.00 -3.74
C LEU A 22 1.05 7.47 -2.52
N GLU A 23 -0.14 6.93 -2.32
CA GLU A 23 -1.06 7.25 -1.23
C GLU A 23 -0.49 6.84 0.15
N ARG A 24 0.23 5.71 0.22
CA ARG A 24 0.89 5.24 1.44
C ARG A 24 2.19 6.00 1.69
N ARG A 25 2.09 7.09 2.44
CA ARG A 25 3.18 8.02 2.81
C ARG A 25 3.93 7.59 4.07
N GLU A 26 4.42 6.36 4.06
CA GLU A 26 5.27 5.77 5.11
C GLU A 26 6.21 4.73 4.49
N SER A 27 7.08 4.12 5.30
CA SER A 27 7.72 2.84 4.96
C SER A 27 7.31 1.76 5.95
N CYS A 28 6.74 0.66 5.46
CA CYS A 28 6.25 -0.45 6.28
C CYS A 28 6.39 -1.78 5.53
N GLY A 29 7.16 -2.72 6.08
CA GLY A 29 7.38 -4.03 5.48
C GLY A 29 8.09 -3.92 4.12
N GLY A 30 7.47 -4.48 3.07
CA GLY A 30 8.01 -4.43 1.69
C GLY A 30 7.74 -3.12 0.96
N HIS A 31 6.92 -2.22 1.52
CA HIS A 31 6.71 -0.88 0.99
C HIS A 31 7.75 0.05 1.61
N TYR A 32 8.79 0.39 0.84
CA TYR A 32 9.89 1.22 1.29
C TYR A 32 10.03 2.47 0.43
N ARG A 33 9.99 3.62 1.08
CA ARG A 33 10.12 4.95 0.50
C ARG A 33 11.28 5.66 1.18
N GLU A 34 12.27 6.08 0.40
CA GLU A 34 13.48 6.72 0.92
C GLU A 34 13.17 8.04 1.67
N GLU A 35 12.08 8.70 1.33
CA GLU A 35 11.60 9.88 2.06
C GLU A 35 11.00 9.56 3.45
N TYR A 36 10.68 8.29 3.72
CA TYR A 36 10.09 7.80 4.97
C TYR A 36 10.96 6.71 5.60
N GLN A 37 12.20 7.05 5.94
CA GLN A 37 13.15 6.14 6.58
C GLN A 37 13.86 6.80 7.77
N GLU A 38 14.46 5.99 8.62
CA GLU A 38 15.39 6.41 9.67
C GLU A 38 16.66 5.54 9.61
N ASP A 39 17.81 6.14 9.32
CA ASP A 39 19.11 5.47 9.12
C ASP A 39 19.12 4.24 8.18
N GLY A 40 18.36 4.31 7.09
CA GLY A 40 18.22 3.24 6.10
C GLY A 40 17.21 2.17 6.48
N GLU A 41 16.52 2.31 7.61
CA GLU A 41 15.44 1.42 8.03
C GLU A 41 14.06 2.04 7.78
N ALA A 42 13.07 1.17 7.56
CA ALA A 42 11.71 1.57 7.29
C ALA A 42 11.11 2.32 8.50
N LYS A 43 10.68 3.57 8.27
CA LYS A 43 9.96 4.36 9.27
C LYS A 43 8.45 4.20 9.08
N ARG A 44 7.85 3.33 9.90
CA ARG A 44 6.40 3.08 9.93
C ARG A 44 5.66 4.21 10.64
N ASP A 45 4.47 4.56 10.15
CA ASP A 45 3.60 5.58 10.73
C ASP A 45 2.27 4.96 11.20
N ASP A 46 2.28 4.50 12.46
CA ASP A 46 1.14 3.83 13.09
C ASP A 46 -0.04 4.79 13.38
N GLU A 47 0.17 6.11 13.34
CA GLU A 47 -0.90 7.09 13.56
C GLU A 47 -1.79 7.23 12.32
N ASN A 48 -1.19 7.27 11.13
CA ASN A 48 -1.91 7.53 9.87
C ASN A 48 -2.14 6.28 9.01
N PHE A 49 -1.33 5.23 9.17
CA PHE A 49 -1.31 4.09 8.25
C PHE A 49 -1.52 2.72 8.91
N SER A 50 -2.01 2.70 10.15
CA SER A 50 -2.45 1.49 10.86
C SER A 50 -3.81 0.99 10.33
N HIS A 51 -3.85 0.69 9.03
CA HIS A 51 -5.03 0.23 8.31
C HIS A 51 -4.67 -0.62 7.11
N VAL A 52 -5.63 -1.45 6.70
CA VAL A 52 -5.61 -2.06 5.37
C VAL A 52 -6.37 -1.16 4.39
N ALA A 53 -5.90 -1.14 3.15
CA ALA A 53 -6.56 -0.45 2.06
C ALA A 53 -6.92 -1.45 0.98
N ALA A 54 -8.10 -1.28 0.40
CA ALA A 54 -8.56 -2.03 -0.77
C ALA A 54 -9.09 -1.05 -1.81
N TRP A 55 -8.94 -1.39 -3.09
CA TRP A 55 -9.39 -0.55 -4.18
C TRP A 55 -10.49 -1.28 -4.96
N GLU A 56 -11.68 -0.68 -4.98
CA GLU A 56 -12.83 -1.19 -5.71
C GLU A 56 -12.72 -0.86 -7.20
N TRP A 57 -12.95 -1.87 -8.03
CA TRP A 57 -13.00 -1.69 -9.48
C TRP A 57 -14.33 -1.07 -9.92
N ASN A 58 -14.25 0.11 -10.54
CA ASN A 58 -15.43 0.89 -10.95
C ASN A 58 -15.79 0.73 -12.45
N GLY A 59 -15.10 -0.17 -13.15
CA GLY A 59 -15.20 -0.35 -14.60
C GLY A 59 -14.01 0.29 -15.35
N THR A 60 -13.83 -0.13 -16.60
CA THR A 60 -12.72 0.31 -17.46
C THR A 60 -12.66 1.83 -17.59
N GLY A 61 -11.46 2.39 -17.37
CA GLY A 61 -11.21 3.83 -17.50
C GLY A 61 -11.80 4.68 -16.39
N LYS A 62 -12.35 4.07 -15.32
CA LYS A 62 -12.83 4.80 -14.15
C LYS A 62 -11.84 4.70 -13.00
N VAL A 63 -11.68 5.81 -12.27
CA VAL A 63 -10.89 5.87 -11.05
C VAL A 63 -11.48 4.91 -10.02
N GLN A 64 -10.64 4.07 -9.43
CA GLN A 64 -11.00 3.10 -8.39
C GLN A 64 -11.33 3.80 -7.07
N THR A 65 -12.29 3.26 -6.32
CA THR A 65 -12.65 3.77 -4.99
C THR A 65 -11.73 3.14 -3.95
N ARG A 66 -11.06 3.95 -3.13
CA ARG A 66 -10.24 3.44 -2.03
C ARG A 66 -11.08 3.26 -0.79
N HIS A 67 -11.09 2.05 -0.26
CA HIS A 67 -11.68 1.67 1.02
C HIS A 67 -10.57 1.47 2.05
N ILE A 68 -10.84 1.88 3.29
CA ILE A 68 -9.91 1.79 4.41
C ILE A 68 -10.60 1.09 5.57
N GLU A 69 -9.92 0.09 6.13
CA GLU A 69 -10.34 -0.56 7.37
C GLU A 69 -9.23 -0.42 8.42
N GLN A 70 -9.57 0.25 9.52
CA GLN A 70 -8.64 0.54 10.62
C GLN A 70 -8.31 -0.73 11.40
N LEU A 71 -7.02 -0.94 11.66
CA LEU A 71 -6.55 -2.08 12.45
C LEU A 71 -6.53 -1.71 13.94
N LYS A 72 -7.15 -2.57 14.76
CA LYS A 72 -7.15 -2.44 16.23
C LYS A 72 -6.41 -3.61 16.85
N PHE A 73 -5.50 -3.30 17.76
CA PHE A 73 -4.63 -4.27 18.41
C PHE A 73 -4.92 -4.30 19.91
N ASP A 74 -5.82 -5.18 20.34
CA ASP A 74 -6.23 -5.26 21.75
C ASP A 74 -5.25 -6.10 22.61
N ASN A 75 -4.60 -7.08 21.98
CA ASN A 75 -3.83 -8.10 22.68
C ASN A 75 -2.31 -7.92 22.56
N ILE A 76 -1.85 -7.01 21.70
CA ILE A 76 -0.43 -6.77 21.46
C ILE A 76 -0.18 -5.28 21.23
N LYS A 77 0.89 -4.76 21.81
CA LYS A 77 1.34 -3.40 21.51
C LYS A 77 2.15 -3.40 20.23
N LEU A 78 1.88 -2.43 19.36
CA LEU A 78 2.71 -2.19 18.19
C LEU A 78 4.13 -1.82 18.65
N ALA A 79 5.11 -2.48 18.04
CA ALA A 79 6.52 -2.19 18.23
C ALA A 79 7.15 -1.93 16.85
N THR A 80 8.11 -1.01 16.81
CA THR A 80 8.93 -0.76 15.62
C THR A 80 10.04 -1.82 15.57
N ARG A 81 10.26 -2.38 14.39
CA ARG A 81 11.31 -3.38 14.17
C ARG A 81 12.60 -2.68 13.75
N SER A 82 13.70 -2.96 14.45
CA SER A 82 15.06 -2.56 14.09
C SER A 82 15.86 -3.81 13.74
N TYR A 83 16.73 -3.72 12.74
CA TYR A 83 17.67 -4.78 12.35
C TYR A 83 19.13 -4.44 12.67
N LYS A 84 19.38 -3.22 13.16
CA LYS A 84 20.61 -2.89 13.89
C LYS A 84 20.79 -3.71 15.17
#